data_AF-A0A7K3KK26-F1
#
_entry.id   AF-A0A7K3KK26-F1
#
_cell.length_a   1.000
_cell.length_b   1.000
_cell.length_c   1.000
_cell.angle_alpha   90.00
_cell.angle_beta   90.00
_cell.angle_gamma   90.00
#
_symmetry.space_group_name_H-M   'P 1'
#
loop_
_entity.id
_entity.type
_entity.pdbx_description
1 polymer ?
#
loop_
_entity_poly.entity_id
_entity_poly.type
_entity_poly.pdbx_seq_one_letter_code
_entity_poly.pdbx_strand_id
1 'polypeptide(L)'
;MGKLTEQAFEPFDFGLYGMLVRKMRTDLGYRKAEDFVRTLYLRTRMSMSRETLYKIEQGKQTPNASQFLALNIALTGEPMPKKVAALCMSKEWAQIVHAFGESAAMEPGADVCSPSAPWVPDSWADENILRITEEFAELHNHGEAPDEPTGGDDFAFVRHIAEAVGEPPSLLGVPLPTYPPMKLGVEYTF
;
A
#
# COMPACT_ATOMS: atom_id res chain seq x y z
N MET A 1 38.42 -17.79 -24.60
CA MET A 1 37.00 -18.08 -24.35
C MET A 1 36.54 -17.19 -23.20
N GLY A 2 35.83 -16.11 -23.49
CA GLY A 2 35.27 -15.23 -22.46
C GLY A 2 34.12 -15.95 -21.77
N LYS A 3 34.15 -16.00 -20.43
CA LYS A 3 33.01 -16.47 -19.64
C LYS A 3 31.86 -15.49 -19.90
N LEU A 4 30.84 -15.93 -20.63
CA LEU A 4 29.53 -15.28 -20.57
C LEU A 4 29.04 -15.48 -19.13
N THR A 5 29.19 -14.44 -18.32
CA THR A 5 28.53 -14.40 -17.01
C THR A 5 27.05 -14.35 -17.29
N GLU A 6 26.32 -15.43 -16.98
CA GLU A 6 24.87 -15.41 -16.90
C GLU A 6 24.48 -14.24 -16.02
N GLN A 7 23.98 -13.18 -16.63
CA GLN A 7 23.46 -12.04 -15.91
C GLN A 7 22.18 -12.55 -15.24
N ALA A 8 22.19 -12.62 -13.91
CA ALA A 8 21.03 -13.10 -13.17
C ALA A 8 19.82 -12.24 -13.55
N PHE A 9 18.74 -12.90 -13.95
CA PHE A 9 17.50 -12.24 -14.31
C PHE A 9 16.96 -11.47 -13.10
N GLU A 10 16.83 -10.15 -13.23
CA GLU A 10 16.27 -9.28 -12.21
C GLU A 10 14.90 -8.77 -12.70
N PRO A 11 13.79 -9.26 -12.12
CA PRO A 11 12.45 -8.94 -12.60
C PRO A 11 12.04 -7.48 -12.33
N PHE A 12 12.70 -6.85 -11.35
CA PHE A 12 12.39 -5.52 -10.87
C PHE A 12 13.65 -4.84 -10.35
N ASP A 13 13.99 -3.68 -10.90
CA ASP A 13 15.14 -2.86 -10.51
C ASP A 13 14.85 -2.12 -9.19
N PHE A 14 15.25 -2.74 -8.08
CA PHE A 14 15.11 -2.14 -6.75
C PHE A 14 16.08 -0.98 -6.52
N GLY A 15 17.17 -0.90 -7.28
CA GLY A 15 18.09 0.24 -7.25
C GLY A 15 17.43 1.51 -7.77
N LEU A 16 16.80 1.42 -8.94
CA LEU A 16 15.98 2.49 -9.51
C LEU A 16 14.79 2.82 -8.62
N TYR A 17 14.13 1.83 -8.05
CA TYR A 17 13.03 2.04 -7.10
C TYR A 17 13.48 2.89 -5.89
N GLY A 18 14.63 2.57 -5.29
CA GLY A 18 15.21 3.34 -4.20
C GLY A 18 15.42 4.83 -4.55
N MET A 19 15.96 5.09 -5.75
CA MET A 19 16.15 6.46 -6.25
C MET A 19 14.81 7.19 -6.44
N LEU A 20 13.79 6.51 -6.97
CA LEU A 20 12.45 7.07 -7.13
C LEU A 20 11.80 7.39 -5.78
N VAL A 21 11.90 6.50 -4.80
CA VAL A 21 11.42 6.73 -3.42
C VAL A 21 12.05 8.00 -2.85
N ARG A 22 13.38 8.13 -2.94
CA ARG A 22 14.10 9.31 -2.46
C ARG A 22 13.62 10.58 -3.17
N LYS A 23 13.51 10.55 -4.50
CA LYS A 23 13.07 11.70 -5.30
C LYS A 23 11.65 12.13 -4.90
N MET A 24 10.70 11.19 -4.90
CA MET A 24 9.30 11.48 -4.54
C MET A 24 9.18 12.03 -3.12
N ARG A 25 9.91 11.44 -2.17
CA ARG A 25 9.97 11.94 -0.80
C ARG A 25 10.46 13.39 -0.75
N THR A 26 11.53 13.71 -1.47
CA THR A 26 12.07 15.08 -1.51
C THR A 26 11.16 16.06 -2.23
N ASP A 27 10.48 15.63 -3.29
CA ASP A 27 9.51 16.45 -4.04
C ASP A 27 8.29 16.81 -3.16
N LEU A 28 7.90 15.92 -2.25
CA LEU A 28 6.88 16.16 -1.23
C LEU A 28 7.36 17.06 -0.07
N GLY A 29 8.62 17.51 -0.09
CA GLY A 29 9.19 18.41 0.92
C GLY A 29 9.83 17.71 2.12
N TYR A 30 9.78 16.38 2.20
CA TYR A 30 10.42 15.63 3.29
C TYR A 30 11.92 15.52 3.05
N ARG A 31 12.70 16.51 3.48
CA ARG A 31 14.17 16.50 3.34
C ARG A 31 14.82 15.47 4.25
N LYS A 32 14.33 15.31 5.47
CA LYS A 32 14.83 14.36 6.46
C LYS A 32 14.07 13.04 6.38
N ALA A 33 14.78 11.92 6.50
CA ALA A 33 14.19 10.59 6.54
C ALA A 33 13.27 10.42 7.76
N GLU A 34 13.64 11.01 8.89
CA GLU A 34 12.92 10.96 10.17
C GLU A 34 11.48 11.51 10.04
N ASP A 35 11.31 12.63 9.34
CA ASP A 35 10.00 13.26 9.13
C ASP A 35 9.11 12.38 8.23
N PHE A 36 9.72 11.73 7.24
CA PHE A 36 9.00 10.86 6.33
C PHE A 36 8.59 9.54 6.98
N VAL A 37 9.47 8.87 7.74
CA VAL A 37 9.09 7.60 8.40
C VAL A 37 7.97 7.80 9.43
N ARG A 38 7.89 8.98 10.08
CA ARG A 38 6.75 9.35 10.92
C ARG A 38 5.46 9.47 10.10
N THR A 39 5.52 10.13 8.95
CA THR A 39 4.36 10.25 8.04
C THR A 39 3.93 8.89 7.50
N LEU A 40 4.88 8.04 7.12
CA LEU A 40 4.64 6.69 6.65
C LEU A 40 3.86 5.90 7.70
N TYR A 41 4.30 5.92 8.96
CA TYR A 41 3.59 5.27 10.06
C TYR A 41 2.17 5.82 10.25
N LEU A 42 1.98 7.13 10.18
CA LEU A 42 0.64 7.73 10.32
C LEU A 42 -0.32 7.31 9.21
N ARG A 43 0.18 7.10 7.99
CA ARG A 43 -0.64 6.72 6.83
C ARG A 43 -0.90 5.23 6.69
N THR A 44 0.05 4.39 7.10
CA THR A 44 0.02 2.95 6.78
C THR A 44 0.13 2.05 7.99
N ARG A 45 0.39 2.63 9.18
CA ARG A 45 0.68 1.92 10.44
C ARG A 45 1.90 0.99 10.39
N MET A 46 2.70 1.12 9.33
CA MET A 46 3.94 0.38 9.15
C MET A 46 5.08 1.16 9.80
N SER A 47 5.77 0.53 10.76
CA SER A 47 6.97 1.12 11.37
C SER A 47 8.20 0.82 10.52
N MET A 48 8.98 1.85 10.23
CA MET A 48 10.22 1.73 9.47
C MET A 48 11.31 2.56 10.14
N SER A 49 12.49 1.98 10.33
CA SER A 49 13.63 2.75 10.81
C SER A 49 14.17 3.67 9.72
N ARG A 50 14.71 4.83 10.11
CA ARG A 50 15.41 5.74 9.19
C ARG A 50 16.56 5.06 8.44
N GLU A 51 17.26 4.13 9.08
CA GLU A 51 18.40 3.43 8.50
C GLU A 51 17.92 2.47 7.41
N THR A 52 16.83 1.74 7.66
CA THR A 52 16.17 0.89 6.67
C THR A 52 15.74 1.70 5.47
N LEU A 53 15.08 2.85 5.68
CA LEU A 53 14.70 3.74 4.59
C LEU A 53 15.92 4.18 3.76
N TYR A 54 17.01 4.61 4.41
CA TYR A 54 18.23 5.00 3.68
C TYR A 54 18.86 3.86 2.89
N LYS A 55 18.86 2.63 3.42
CA LYS A 55 19.38 1.47 2.69
C LYS A 55 18.51 1.16 1.46
N ILE A 56 17.18 1.27 1.58
CA ILE A 56 16.24 1.12 0.46
C ILE A 56 16.49 2.22 -0.58
N GLU A 57 16.56 3.48 -0.16
CA GLU A 57 16.80 4.63 -1.05
C GLU A 57 18.14 4.56 -1.81
N GLN A 58 19.13 3.86 -1.26
CA GLN A 58 20.43 3.64 -1.87
C GLN A 58 20.48 2.36 -2.74
N GLY A 59 19.38 1.61 -2.84
CA GLY A 59 19.35 0.30 -3.51
C GLY A 59 20.18 -0.77 -2.80
N LYS A 60 20.59 -0.54 -1.54
CA LYS A 60 21.40 -1.48 -0.74
C LYS A 60 20.56 -2.54 -0.04
N GLN A 61 19.26 -2.31 0.08
CA GLN A 61 18.32 -3.23 0.70
C GLN A 61 17.04 -3.28 -0.13
N THR A 62 16.66 -4.48 -0.57
CA THR A 62 15.34 -4.73 -1.15
C THR A 62 14.28 -4.59 -0.06
N PRO A 63 13.25 -3.74 -0.25
CA PRO A 63 12.13 -3.68 0.67
C PRO A 63 11.37 -5.01 0.66
N ASN A 64 10.90 -5.45 1.83
CA ASN A 64 9.92 -6.54 1.87
C ASN A 64 8.56 -6.05 1.34
N ALA A 65 7.61 -6.96 1.12
CA ALA A 65 6.30 -6.64 0.56
C ALA A 65 5.56 -5.53 1.33
N SER A 66 5.53 -5.60 2.67
CA SER A 66 4.87 -4.59 3.51
C SER A 66 5.57 -3.23 3.42
N GLN A 67 6.90 -3.20 3.37
CA GLN A 67 7.69 -1.99 3.18
C GLN A 67 7.41 -1.35 1.82
N PHE A 68 7.38 -2.15 0.77
CA PHE A 68 7.10 -1.71 -0.60
C PHE A 68 5.71 -1.07 -0.71
N LEU A 69 4.67 -1.75 -0.21
CA LEU A 69 3.31 -1.23 -0.21
C LEU A 69 3.18 0.04 0.63
N ALA A 70 3.75 0.04 1.84
CA ALA A 70 3.68 1.19 2.73
C ALA A 70 4.37 2.44 2.13
N LEU A 71 5.53 2.26 1.47
CA LEU A 71 6.22 3.34 0.77
C LEU A 71 5.37 3.90 -0.37
N ASN A 72 4.80 3.04 -1.21
CA ASN A 72 4.00 3.48 -2.35
C ASN A 72 2.74 4.22 -1.88
N ILE A 73 2.02 3.70 -0.88
CA ILE A 73 0.83 4.37 -0.31
C ILE A 73 1.23 5.72 0.31
N ALA A 74 2.34 5.78 1.05
CA ALA A 74 2.80 7.00 1.69
C ALA A 74 3.27 8.08 0.69
N LEU A 75 3.77 7.69 -0.48
CA LEU A 75 4.27 8.61 -1.51
C LEU A 75 3.21 9.02 -2.53
N THR A 76 2.35 8.09 -2.92
CA THR A 76 1.44 8.25 -4.08
C THR A 76 -0.03 8.09 -3.73
N GLY A 77 -0.34 7.50 -2.57
CA GLY A 77 -1.70 7.11 -2.21
C GLY A 77 -2.15 5.77 -2.82
N GLU A 78 -1.34 5.14 -3.68
CA GLU A 78 -1.66 3.87 -4.33
C GLU A 78 -0.68 2.77 -3.87
N PRO A 79 -1.13 1.52 -3.66
CA PRO A 79 -0.26 0.40 -3.29
C PRO A 79 0.73 0.01 -4.39
N MET A 80 0.31 0.13 -5.66
CA MET A 80 1.10 -0.26 -6.83
C MET A 80 0.92 0.74 -7.98
N PRO A 81 1.62 1.89 -7.94
CA PRO A 81 1.45 2.95 -8.92
C PRO A 81 1.95 2.48 -10.29
N LYS A 82 1.12 2.59 -11.33
CA LYS A 82 1.45 2.14 -12.69
C LYS A 82 2.77 2.72 -13.21
N LYS A 83 3.04 3.99 -12.89
CA LYS A 83 4.29 4.67 -13.28
C LYS A 83 5.53 4.06 -12.62
N VAL A 84 5.44 3.70 -11.34
CA VAL A 84 6.55 3.05 -10.62
C VAL A 84 6.82 1.67 -11.21
N ALA A 85 5.76 0.89 -11.43
CA ALA A 85 5.87 -0.42 -12.06
C ALA A 85 6.48 -0.32 -13.46
N ALA A 86 6.02 0.60 -14.31
CA ALA A 86 6.54 0.77 -15.66
C ALA A 86 8.02 1.19 -15.72
N LEU A 87 8.50 1.94 -14.72
CA LEU A 87 9.90 2.38 -14.67
C LEU A 87 10.83 1.32 -14.12
N CYS A 88 10.40 0.55 -13.11
CA CYS A 88 11.25 -0.39 -12.38
C CYS A 88 11.16 -1.83 -12.88
N MET A 89 10.14 -2.19 -13.67
CA MET A 89 9.97 -3.55 -14.16
C MET A 89 10.95 -3.87 -15.29
N SER A 90 11.46 -5.10 -15.32
CA SER A 90 12.29 -5.57 -16.42
C SER A 90 11.49 -5.57 -17.73
N LYS A 91 12.19 -5.48 -18.88
CA LYS A 91 11.53 -5.48 -20.20
C LYS A 91 10.77 -6.77 -20.45
N GLU A 92 11.31 -7.89 -19.98
CA GLU A 92 10.72 -9.22 -20.11
C GLU A 92 9.41 -9.30 -19.31
N TRP A 93 9.39 -8.80 -18.07
CA TRP A 93 8.16 -8.73 -17.29
C TRP A 93 7.15 -7.75 -17.87
N ALA A 94 7.60 -6.61 -18.39
CA ALA A 94 6.72 -5.66 -19.05
C ALA A 94 6.05 -6.30 -20.28
N GLN A 95 6.76 -7.13 -21.05
CA GLN A 95 6.20 -7.90 -22.17
C GLN A 95 5.17 -8.92 -21.71
N ILE A 96 5.45 -9.65 -20.62
CA ILE A 96 4.51 -10.60 -20.00
C ILE A 96 3.24 -9.86 -19.59
N VAL A 97 3.37 -8.79 -18.78
CA VAL A 97 2.23 -8.00 -18.31
C VAL A 97 1.41 -7.43 -19.46
N HIS A 98 2.06 -7.00 -20.56
CA HIS A 98 1.36 -6.52 -21.75
C HIS A 98 0.61 -7.64 -22.47
N ALA A 99 1.26 -8.79 -22.70
CA ALA A 99 0.66 -9.96 -23.35
C ALA A 99 -0.57 -10.47 -22.61
N PHE A 100 -0.56 -10.41 -21.27
CA PHE A 100 -1.71 -10.81 -20.44
C PHE A 100 -2.70 -9.67 -20.18
N GLY A 101 -2.24 -8.42 -20.19
CA GLY A 101 -3.07 -7.22 -19.96
C GLY A 101 -3.97 -6.87 -21.15
N GLU A 102 -3.52 -7.13 -22.39
CA GLU A 102 -4.37 -7.01 -23.58
C GLU A 102 -5.39 -8.15 -23.69
N SER A 103 -5.07 -9.34 -23.16
CA SER A 103 -6.03 -10.45 -23.04
C SER A 103 -7.15 -10.15 -22.02
N ALA A 104 -6.86 -9.28 -21.04
CA ALA A 104 -7.81 -8.75 -20.07
C ALA A 104 -8.45 -7.42 -20.49
N ALA A 105 -8.31 -7.00 -21.75
CA ALA A 105 -9.21 -6.03 -22.37
C ALA A 105 -10.58 -6.69 -22.55
N MET A 106 -11.22 -6.88 -21.39
CA MET A 106 -12.56 -7.39 -21.20
C MET A 106 -13.54 -6.52 -21.98
N GLU A 107 -14.46 -7.21 -22.65
CA GLU A 107 -15.74 -6.71 -23.12
C GLU A 107 -16.34 -5.66 -22.14
N PRO A 108 -16.92 -4.56 -22.63
CA PRO A 108 -17.58 -3.56 -21.79
C PRO A 108 -18.75 -4.23 -21.05
N GLY A 109 -18.53 -4.62 -19.79
CA GLY A 109 -19.49 -5.34 -18.97
C GLY A 109 -18.87 -6.33 -17.98
N ALA A 110 -17.59 -6.66 -18.09
CA ALA A 110 -16.94 -7.46 -17.08
C ALA A 110 -16.65 -6.64 -15.82
N ASP A 111 -17.13 -7.14 -14.68
CA ASP A 111 -16.96 -6.55 -13.37
C ASP A 111 -15.47 -6.50 -12.99
N VAL A 112 -14.86 -5.31 -13.14
CA VAL A 112 -13.41 -5.08 -12.94
C VAL A 112 -13.02 -5.14 -11.44
N CYS A 113 -13.95 -5.49 -10.56
CA CYS A 113 -13.72 -5.63 -9.13
C CYS A 113 -14.17 -6.98 -8.56
N SER A 114 -13.97 -8.09 -9.28
CA SER A 114 -13.86 -9.38 -8.58
C SER A 114 -12.46 -9.46 -7.92
N PRO A 115 -12.34 -9.40 -6.58
CA PRO A 115 -11.04 -9.34 -5.89
C PRO A 115 -10.22 -10.65 -5.98
N SER A 116 -10.66 -11.64 -6.77
CA SER A 116 -10.22 -13.03 -6.68
C SER A 116 -9.69 -13.67 -7.96
N ALA A 117 -9.76 -13.04 -9.14
CA ALA A 117 -9.35 -13.73 -10.37
C ALA A 117 -8.14 -13.04 -11.04
N PRO A 118 -6.92 -13.53 -10.76
CA PRO A 118 -6.35 -14.45 -11.75
C PRO A 118 -5.67 -15.72 -11.23
N TRP A 119 -5.78 -16.10 -9.94
CA TRP A 119 -4.95 -17.21 -9.41
C TRP A 119 -5.64 -18.27 -8.56
N VAL A 120 -6.95 -18.17 -8.29
CA VAL A 120 -7.68 -19.19 -7.53
C VAL A 120 -8.74 -19.81 -8.46
N PRO A 121 -8.66 -21.11 -8.79
CA PRO A 121 -9.74 -21.79 -9.51
C PRO A 121 -11.08 -21.57 -8.80
N ASP A 122 -12.17 -21.39 -9.54
CA ASP A 122 -13.49 -21.08 -8.96
C ASP A 122 -13.89 -22.09 -7.87
N SER A 123 -13.57 -23.38 -8.08
CA SER A 123 -13.79 -24.44 -7.08
C SER A 123 -13.13 -24.18 -5.73
N TRP A 124 -11.95 -23.55 -5.72
CA TRP A 124 -11.22 -23.20 -4.49
C TRP A 124 -11.74 -21.91 -3.85
N ALA A 125 -12.28 -20.98 -4.64
CA ALA A 125 -12.92 -19.79 -4.10
C ALA A 125 -14.18 -20.19 -3.32
N ASP A 126 -15.00 -21.08 -3.90
CA ASP A 126 -16.20 -21.61 -3.27
C ASP A 126 -15.88 -22.40 -1.99
N GLU A 127 -14.87 -23.29 -2.03
CA GLU A 127 -14.40 -24.02 -0.86
C GLU A 127 -13.91 -23.10 0.27
N ASN A 128 -13.17 -22.02 -0.06
CA ASN A 128 -12.69 -21.07 0.94
C ASN A 128 -13.82 -20.23 1.55
N ILE A 129 -14.80 -19.80 0.73
CA ILE A 129 -15.96 -19.06 1.22
C ILE A 129 -16.78 -19.93 2.17
N LEU A 130 -17.02 -21.19 1.81
CA LEU A 130 -17.71 -22.15 2.65
C LEU A 130 -16.97 -22.35 3.97
N ARG A 131 -15.65 -22.62 3.94
CA ARG A 131 -14.84 -22.81 5.15
C ARG A 131 -14.88 -21.60 6.08
N ILE A 132 -14.71 -20.38 5.54
CA ILE A 132 -14.76 -19.15 6.35
C ILE A 132 -16.14 -18.98 6.98
N THR A 133 -17.21 -19.27 6.24
CA THR A 133 -18.59 -19.15 6.72
C THR A 133 -18.89 -20.17 7.82
N GLU A 134 -18.39 -21.40 7.69
CA GLU A 134 -18.50 -22.46 8.69
C GLU A 134 -17.71 -22.12 9.96
N GLU A 135 -16.45 -21.69 9.84
CA GLU A 135 -15.63 -21.24 10.98
C GLU A 135 -16.30 -20.08 11.72
N PHE A 136 -16.89 -19.12 10.99
CA PHE A 136 -17.60 -17.98 11.58
C PHE A 136 -18.90 -18.42 12.30
N ALA A 137 -19.62 -19.38 11.73
CA ALA A 137 -20.82 -19.95 12.33
C ALA A 137 -20.50 -20.80 13.58
N GLU A 138 -19.38 -21.53 13.59
CA GLU A 138 -18.89 -22.26 14.75
C GLU A 138 -18.51 -21.31 15.89
N LEU A 139 -17.77 -20.23 15.60
CA LEU A 139 -17.44 -19.19 16.59
C LEU A 139 -18.69 -18.59 17.22
N HIS A 140 -19.75 -18.35 16.43
CA HIS A 140 -21.01 -17.83 16.94
C HIS A 140 -21.86 -18.86 17.70
N ASN A 141 -21.81 -20.14 17.33
CA ASN A 141 -22.57 -21.21 17.99
C ASN A 141 -21.94 -21.69 19.29
N HIS A 142 -20.63 -21.48 19.50
CA HIS A 142 -19.94 -21.83 20.74
C HIS A 142 -20.21 -20.87 21.91
N GLY A 143 -21.03 -19.83 21.73
CA GLY A 143 -21.55 -19.02 22.84
C GLY A 143 -20.51 -18.15 23.55
N GLU A 144 -19.26 -18.12 23.08
CA GLU A 144 -18.32 -17.05 23.41
C GLU A 144 -18.63 -15.87 22.50
N ALA A 145 -19.64 -15.09 22.89
CA ALA A 145 -19.63 -13.68 22.52
C ALA A 145 -18.25 -13.16 22.94
N PRO A 146 -17.46 -12.53 22.05
CA PRO A 146 -16.25 -11.86 22.48
C PRO A 146 -16.68 -10.93 23.60
N ASP A 147 -16.05 -11.07 24.78
CA ASP A 147 -16.31 -10.20 25.93
C ASP A 147 -16.43 -8.78 25.40
N GLU A 148 -17.62 -8.17 25.54
CA GLU A 148 -17.74 -6.73 25.33
C GLU A 148 -16.61 -6.12 26.14
N PRO A 149 -15.73 -5.30 25.55
CA PRO A 149 -14.59 -4.76 26.27
C PRO A 149 -15.13 -4.08 27.52
N THR A 150 -14.93 -4.73 28.66
CA THR A 150 -15.41 -4.25 29.94
C THR A 150 -14.61 -3.00 30.20
N GLY A 151 -15.31 -1.87 30.04
CA GLY A 151 -14.74 -0.54 30.12
C GLY A 151 -13.97 -0.36 31.43
N GLY A 152 -12.65 -0.40 31.30
CA GLY A 152 -11.69 -0.01 32.33
C GLY A 152 -10.58 0.79 31.65
N ASP A 153 -10.66 2.11 31.81
CA ASP A 153 -9.61 3.12 31.61
C ASP A 153 -9.05 3.47 30.22
N ASP A 154 -9.19 2.66 29.16
CA ASP A 154 -8.58 3.05 27.87
C ASP A 154 -9.32 4.18 27.11
N PHE A 155 -10.60 4.41 27.41
CA PHE A 155 -11.36 5.55 26.86
C PHE A 155 -11.18 6.85 27.68
N ALA A 156 -10.56 6.80 28.86
CA ALA A 156 -10.26 8.01 29.63
C ALA A 156 -9.17 8.84 28.93
N PHE A 157 -8.17 8.19 28.34
CA PHE A 157 -7.10 8.85 27.58
C PHE A 157 -7.63 9.52 26.30
N VAL A 158 -8.50 8.84 25.55
CA VAL A 158 -9.10 9.36 24.31
C VAL A 158 -10.04 10.54 24.60
N ARG A 159 -10.80 10.48 25.70
CA ARG A 159 -11.67 11.57 26.14
C ARG A 159 -10.89 12.78 26.68
N HIS A 160 -9.80 12.57 27.40
CA HIS A 160 -8.93 13.66 27.87
C HIS A 160 -8.25 14.41 26.72
N ILE A 161 -7.93 13.72 25.62
CA ILE A 161 -7.44 14.34 24.38
C ILE A 161 -8.56 15.06 23.63
N ALA A 162 -9.77 14.50 23.57
CA ALA A 162 -10.92 15.13 22.91
C ALA A 162 -11.38 16.42 23.61
N GLU A 163 -11.35 16.44 24.95
CA GLU A 163 -11.69 17.62 25.76
C GLU A 163 -10.59 18.71 25.73
N ALA A 164 -9.32 18.32 25.61
CA ALA A 164 -8.19 19.26 25.50
C ALA A 164 -8.08 19.95 24.12
N VAL A 165 -8.73 19.41 23.08
CA VAL A 165 -8.62 19.88 21.69
C VAL A 165 -9.85 20.69 21.23
N GLY A 166 -10.95 20.68 22.00
CA GLY A 166 -12.22 21.27 21.57
C GLY A 166 -12.89 20.39 20.51
N GLU A 167 -14.11 19.93 20.83
CA GLU A 167 -14.85 18.89 20.10
C GLU A 167 -14.88 19.04 18.56
N PRO A 168 -14.79 17.94 17.78
CA PRO A 168 -15.36 17.87 16.45
C PRO A 168 -16.78 17.25 16.49
N PRO A 169 -17.76 17.82 15.78
CA PRO A 169 -19.12 17.29 15.73
C PRO A 169 -19.25 16.02 14.87
N SER A 170 -19.97 15.05 15.45
CA SER A 170 -20.74 13.93 14.90
C SER A 170 -20.36 13.28 13.55
N LEU A 171 -20.00 12.00 13.68
CA LEU A 171 -19.97 10.90 12.71
C LEU A 171 -21.35 10.56 12.09
N LEU A 172 -22.07 11.52 11.53
CA LEU A 172 -23.27 11.25 10.72
C LEU A 172 -23.37 12.26 9.56
N GLY A 173 -22.81 11.88 8.40
CA GLY A 173 -23.31 12.37 7.11
C GLY A 173 -22.70 13.61 6.46
N VAL A 174 -21.52 14.09 6.86
CA VAL A 174 -20.82 15.19 6.14
C VAL A 174 -19.68 14.61 5.29
N PRO A 175 -19.55 14.98 3.99
CA PRO A 175 -18.48 14.47 3.13
C PRO A 175 -17.10 14.84 3.71
N LEU A 176 -16.15 13.90 3.60
CA LEU A 176 -14.75 14.12 3.98
C LEU A 176 -14.25 15.45 3.39
N PRO A 177 -13.44 16.24 4.14
CA PRO A 177 -12.89 17.48 3.60
C PRO A 177 -12.08 17.15 2.35
N THR A 178 -12.56 17.62 1.20
CA THR A 178 -11.77 17.67 -0.02
C THR A 178 -10.67 18.68 0.23
N TYR A 179 -9.47 18.20 0.53
CA TYR A 179 -8.30 19.05 0.51
C TYR A 179 -8.17 19.62 -0.90
N PRO A 180 -8.07 20.96 -1.07
CA PRO A 180 -7.78 21.51 -2.37
C PRO A 180 -6.46 20.88 -2.85
N PRO A 181 -6.31 20.53 -4.14
CA PRO A 181 -5.02 20.16 -4.67
C PRO A 181 -4.05 21.27 -4.31
N MET A 182 -2.98 20.94 -3.58
CA MET A 182 -1.91 21.91 -3.31
C MET A 182 -1.47 22.43 -4.68
N LYS A 183 -1.66 23.73 -4.92
CA LYS A 183 -1.15 24.40 -6.10
C LYS A 183 0.37 24.23 -6.08
N LEU A 184 0.87 23.25 -6.82
CA LEU A 184 2.28 23.16 -7.18
C LEU A 184 2.53 24.34 -8.12
N GLY A 185 2.91 25.47 -7.53
CA GLY A 185 3.42 26.63 -8.27
C GLY A 185 4.80 26.32 -8.81
N VAL A 186 4.87 25.51 -9.87
CA VAL A 186 6.02 25.44 -10.76
C VAL A 186 5.48 25.29 -12.18
N GLU A 187 5.26 26.42 -12.85
CA GLU A 187 5.08 26.44 -14.29
C GLU A 187 6.40 25.99 -14.93
N TYR A 188 6.41 24.83 -15.58
CA TYR A 188 7.46 24.46 -16.51
C TYR A 188 7.03 24.91 -17.90
N THR A 189 7.59 26.03 -18.36
CA THR A 189 7.64 26.34 -19.80
C THR A 189 8.69 25.44 -20.44
N PHE A 190 8.24 24.61 -21.40
CA PHE A 190 9.07 24.06 -22.46
C PHE A 190 8.77 24.81 -23.75
#